data_AF-A0A1I0VZJ2-F1
#
_entry.id   AF-A0A1I0VZJ2-F1
#
_cell.length_a   1.000
_cell.length_b   1.000
_cell.length_c   1.000
_cell.angle_alpha   90.00
_cell.angle_beta   90.00
_cell.angle_gamma   90.00
#
_symmetry.space_group_name_H-M   'P 1'
#
loop_
_entity.id
_entity.type
_entity.pdbx_description
1 polymer ?
#
loop_
_entity_poly.entity_id
_entity_poly.type
_entity_poly.pdbx_seq_one_letter_code
_entity_poly.pdbx_strand_id
1 'polypeptide(L)'
;MEDHDVPGAAGLFEQALCNGLAVIVEARWPGSEVDSKGRVKSAKVLLEVIAAEEARAGRIGPVLALEEPGAAPPVVGECIPYWDESESEPAVHVEIAVLREALRATAPRRHGKLSEKPLEVKHIDSLAKLDTHPALNSLHGEYGELSVAKEQVRDLWRRHQAENYLGMLSEAEIGRRVLAAQDLLPFDPKDRLISLGLQECPICDQESLLVEHLDDFGIGIGAGTCFVCGYYRSEAVVDEAAWQFTWLNRWKYE
;
A
#
# COMPACT_ATOMS: atom_id res chain seq x y z
N MET A 1 21.13 5.85 -10.94
CA MET A 1 20.91 7.09 -10.16
C MET A 1 20.18 6.65 -8.94
N GLU A 2 20.84 6.63 -7.79
CA GLU A 2 20.29 6.06 -6.56
C GLU A 2 19.41 7.11 -5.87
N ASP A 3 18.31 6.68 -5.22
CA ASP A 3 17.26 7.58 -4.71
C ASP A 3 17.74 8.67 -3.73
N HIS A 4 18.89 8.45 -3.08
CA HIS A 4 19.49 9.42 -2.15
C HIS A 4 20.19 10.61 -2.81
N ASP A 5 20.44 10.56 -4.12
CA ASP A 5 21.13 11.61 -4.88
C ASP A 5 20.16 12.65 -5.49
N VAL A 6 18.85 12.43 -5.38
CA VAL A 6 17.83 13.33 -5.95
C VAL A 6 17.74 14.63 -5.13
N PRO A 7 17.72 15.83 -5.77
CA PRO A 7 17.46 17.08 -5.08
C PRO A 7 16.17 17.01 -4.26
N GLY A 8 16.27 17.29 -2.95
CA GLY A 8 15.13 17.23 -2.02
C GLY A 8 15.01 15.91 -1.24
N ALA A 9 15.77 14.86 -1.57
CA ALA A 9 15.74 13.58 -0.86
C ALA A 9 15.98 13.72 0.65
N ALA A 10 16.91 14.59 1.06
CA ALA A 10 17.18 14.87 2.47
C ALA A 10 15.98 15.51 3.20
N GLY A 11 15.22 16.35 2.52
CA GLY A 11 14.01 16.97 3.08
C GLY A 11 12.87 15.97 3.21
N LEU A 12 12.67 15.13 2.19
CA LEU A 12 11.68 14.05 2.20
C LEU A 12 11.99 13.02 3.31
N PHE A 13 13.25 12.62 3.45
CA PHE A 13 13.70 11.70 4.50
C PHE A 13 13.40 12.27 5.90
N GLU A 14 13.77 13.52 6.16
CA GLU A 14 13.59 14.14 7.49
C GLU A 14 12.10 14.33 7.82
N GLN A 15 11.27 14.67 6.82
CA GLN A 15 9.83 14.78 6.99
C GLN A 15 9.20 13.41 7.29
N ALA A 16 9.56 12.37 6.53
CA ALA A 16 9.09 11.01 6.76
C ALA A 16 9.48 10.51 8.16
N LEU A 17 10.74 10.71 8.55
CA LEU A 17 11.22 10.31 9.87
C LEU A 17 10.51 11.07 11.01
N CYS A 18 10.30 12.38 10.86
CA CYS A 18 9.62 13.17 11.89
C CYS A 18 8.16 12.75 12.07
N ASN A 19 7.43 12.54 10.97
CA ASN A 19 6.04 12.10 11.00
C ASN A 19 5.92 10.69 11.57
N GLY A 20 6.77 9.76 11.11
CA GLY A 20 6.76 8.38 11.57
C GLY A 20 7.02 8.27 13.08
N LEU A 21 8.02 8.99 13.60
CA LEU A 21 8.31 9.01 15.03
C LEU A 21 7.19 9.66 15.86
N ALA A 22 6.51 10.69 15.34
CA ALA A 22 5.42 11.34 16.06
C ALA A 22 4.24 10.39 16.28
N VAL A 23 3.85 9.65 15.23
CA VAL A 23 2.77 8.65 15.30
C VAL A 23 3.14 7.51 16.25
N ILE A 24 4.38 7.01 16.19
CA ILE A 24 4.86 5.98 17.11
C ILE A 24 4.79 6.45 18.57
N VAL A 25 5.22 7.69 18.84
CA VAL A 25 5.19 8.26 20.18
C VAL A 25 3.76 8.49 20.65
N GLU A 26 2.87 8.99 19.79
CA GLU A 26 1.45 9.18 20.11
C GLU A 26 0.78 7.85 20.47
N ALA A 27 1.00 6.81 19.66
CA ALA A 27 0.39 5.50 19.87
C ALA A 27 0.83 4.83 21.18
N ARG A 28 2.07 5.04 21.62
CA ARG A 28 2.65 4.39 22.81
C ARG A 28 2.61 5.23 24.07
N TRP A 29 2.80 6.54 23.92
CA TRP A 29 2.88 7.51 25.00
C TRP A 29 2.11 8.80 24.64
N PRO A 30 0.77 8.72 24.54
CA PRO A 30 -0.06 9.84 24.09
C PRO A 30 0.25 11.15 24.83
N GLY A 31 0.42 12.24 24.08
CA GLY A 31 0.76 13.57 24.57
C GLY A 31 2.27 13.82 24.72
N SER A 32 3.11 12.79 24.55
CA SER A 32 4.57 12.93 24.59
C SER A 32 5.17 13.36 23.25
N GLU A 33 4.38 13.33 22.18
CA GLU A 33 4.73 13.77 20.83
C GLU A 33 4.64 15.30 20.66
N VAL A 34 3.90 15.99 21.53
CA VAL A 34 3.69 17.46 21.47
C VAL A 34 4.46 18.24 22.53
N ASP A 35 4.94 19.43 22.18
CA ASP A 35 5.54 20.38 23.10
C ASP A 35 4.49 21.13 23.95
N SER A 36 4.94 21.98 24.88
CA SER A 36 4.05 22.78 25.74
C SER A 36 3.17 23.78 24.99
N LYS A 37 3.37 23.96 23.69
CA LYS A 37 2.59 24.82 22.80
C LYS A 37 1.67 24.00 21.87
N GLY A 38 1.58 22.69 22.07
CA GLY A 38 0.78 21.78 21.23
C GLY A 38 1.39 21.52 19.85
N ARG A 39 2.68 21.78 19.65
CA ARG A 39 3.37 21.52 18.37
C ARG A 39 4.09 20.19 18.44
N VAL A 40 4.06 19.43 17.34
CA VAL A 40 4.80 18.18 17.23
C VAL A 40 6.30 18.43 17.43
N LYS A 41 6.92 17.65 18.31
CA LYS A 41 8.34 17.72 18.62
C LYS A 41 9.17 17.31 17.40
N SER A 42 10.41 17.82 17.31
CA SER A 42 11.31 17.43 16.22
C SER A 42 11.72 15.96 16.32
N ALA A 43 12.08 15.34 15.20
CA ALA A 43 12.58 13.96 15.15
C ALA A 43 13.69 13.69 16.17
N LYS A 44 14.60 14.65 16.37
CA LYS A 44 15.66 14.55 17.40
C LYS A 44 15.07 14.38 18.81
N VAL A 45 14.11 15.23 19.17
CA VAL A 45 13.48 15.21 20.50
C VAL A 45 12.61 13.97 20.67
N LEU A 46 11.92 13.53 19.62
CA LEU A 46 11.13 12.30 19.65
C LEU A 46 12.03 11.06 19.89
N LEU A 47 13.21 10.99 19.27
CA LEU A 47 14.20 9.94 19.56
C LEU A 47 14.77 10.01 20.99
N GLU A 48 14.75 11.18 21.64
CA GLU A 48 15.13 11.32 23.06
C GLU A 48 13.98 10.83 23.96
N VAL A 49 12.73 11.14 23.64
CA VAL A 49 11.53 10.63 24.33
C VAL A 49 11.52 9.10 24.28
N ILE A 50 11.65 8.51 23.09
CA ILE A 50 11.68 7.06 22.92
C ILE A 50 12.80 6.43 23.75
N ALA A 51 14.01 6.97 23.67
CA ALA A 51 15.15 6.43 24.42
C ALA A 51 14.95 6.51 25.94
N ALA A 52 14.32 7.58 26.44
CA ALA A 52 14.04 7.74 27.87
C ALA A 52 12.95 6.78 28.36
N GLU A 53 11.88 6.59 27.58
CA GLU A 53 10.80 5.67 27.93
C GLU A 53 11.23 4.20 27.89
N GLU A 54 12.02 3.81 26.89
CA GLU A 54 12.60 2.47 26.80
C GLU A 54 13.55 2.17 27.96
N ALA A 55 14.39 3.15 28.34
CA ALA A 55 15.24 3.05 29.52
C ALA A 55 14.41 2.89 30.82
N ARG A 56 13.28 3.58 30.93
CA ARG A 56 12.35 3.46 32.07
C ARG A 56 11.69 2.08 32.13
N ALA A 57 11.43 1.46 30.98
CA ALA A 57 10.89 0.11 30.88
C ALA A 57 11.93 -1.00 31.16
N GLY A 58 13.18 -0.66 31.47
CA GLY A 58 14.25 -1.64 31.69
C GLY A 58 14.75 -2.32 30.42
N ARG A 59 14.29 -1.88 29.24
CA ARG A 59 14.77 -2.33 27.94
C ARG A 59 16.00 -1.49 27.57
N ILE A 60 17.17 -1.97 27.97
CA ILE A 60 18.45 -1.30 27.68
C ILE A 60 19.00 -1.85 26.35
N GLY A 61 18.76 -1.11 25.27
CA GLY A 61 19.35 -1.37 23.97
C GLY A 61 19.02 -0.26 22.98
N PRO A 62 19.84 -0.01 21.94
CA PRO A 62 19.62 1.02 20.92
C PRO A 62 18.46 0.67 19.96
N VAL A 63 17.64 -0.30 20.31
CA VAL A 63 16.69 -1.00 19.45
C VAL A 63 15.30 -0.63 19.92
N LEU A 64 14.51 -0.01 19.05
CA LEU A 64 13.05 0.02 19.24
C LEU A 64 12.59 -1.45 19.24
N ALA A 65 12.30 -2.04 20.40
CA ALA A 65 11.63 -3.34 20.50
C ALA A 65 10.18 -3.03 20.82
N LEU A 66 9.42 -2.76 19.78
CA LEU A 66 8.07 -2.27 19.92
C LEU A 66 7.08 -3.45 19.95
N GLU A 67 7.06 -4.17 21.08
CA GLU A 67 6.03 -5.18 21.40
C GLU A 67 4.67 -4.52 21.73
N GLU A 68 3.57 -5.21 21.44
CA GLU A 68 2.23 -4.78 21.83
C GLU A 68 2.03 -4.78 23.36
N PRO A 69 1.29 -3.81 23.93
CA PRO A 69 0.95 -3.83 25.34
C PRO A 69 -0.13 -4.89 25.61
N GLY A 70 0.28 -6.09 26.04
CA GLY A 70 -0.66 -7.09 26.57
C GLY A 70 -0.36 -8.55 26.27
N ALA A 71 0.72 -8.89 25.56
CA ALA A 71 1.08 -10.28 25.31
C ALA A 71 1.46 -10.98 26.63
N ALA A 72 0.56 -11.82 27.16
CA ALA A 72 0.89 -12.75 28.22
C ALA A 72 1.96 -13.72 27.69
N PRO A 73 2.95 -14.13 28.52
CA PRO A 73 3.93 -15.12 28.10
C PRO A 73 3.20 -16.41 27.70
N PRO A 74 3.58 -17.06 26.57
CA PRO A 74 2.90 -18.27 26.12
C PRO A 74 3.02 -19.36 27.19
N VAL A 75 1.87 -19.89 27.61
CA VAL A 75 1.80 -21.02 28.52
C VAL A 75 2.35 -22.24 27.78
N VAL A 76 3.50 -22.73 28.24
CA VAL A 76 4.18 -23.87 27.60
C VAL A 76 3.31 -25.12 27.78
N GLY A 77 2.65 -25.59 26.69
CA GLY A 77 2.01 -26.91 26.69
C GLY A 77 0.69 -27.08 25.94
N GLU A 78 0.09 -26.04 25.35
CA GLU A 78 -1.13 -26.20 24.53
C GLU A 78 -0.80 -26.19 23.03
N CYS A 79 -1.28 -27.20 22.31
CA CYS A 79 -1.18 -27.28 20.86
C CYS A 79 -2.08 -26.21 20.22
N ILE A 80 -1.48 -25.16 19.70
CA ILE A 80 -2.17 -24.08 18.98
C ILE A 80 -2.48 -24.55 17.53
N PRO A 81 -3.70 -24.33 16.98
CA PRO A 81 -4.06 -24.70 15.60
C PRO A 81 -3.26 -23.92 14.54
N TYR A 82 -3.00 -24.52 13.37
CA TYR A 82 -2.12 -24.02 12.28
C TYR A 82 -2.51 -22.65 11.63
N TRP A 83 -3.64 -22.05 12.01
CA TRP A 83 -4.09 -20.73 11.54
C TRP A 83 -4.13 -19.68 12.65
N ASP A 84 -3.78 -20.08 13.88
CA ASP A 84 -3.51 -19.20 15.02
C ASP A 84 -2.00 -19.21 15.25
N GLU A 85 -1.25 -18.84 14.20
CA GLU A 85 0.12 -18.39 14.36
C GLU A 85 0.06 -17.01 15.00
N SER A 86 -0.23 -16.96 16.30
CA SER A 86 0.22 -15.86 17.14
C SER A 86 1.75 -15.97 17.29
N GLU A 87 2.47 -16.04 16.16
CA GLU A 87 3.84 -15.60 16.13
C GLU A 87 3.75 -14.13 16.53
N SER A 88 4.25 -13.80 17.73
CA SER A 88 4.39 -12.41 18.15
C SER A 88 5.01 -11.66 16.97
N GLU A 89 4.27 -10.71 16.39
CA GLU A 89 4.74 -9.99 15.21
C GLU A 89 6.19 -9.55 15.48
N PRO A 90 7.13 -9.83 14.55
CA PRO A 90 8.54 -9.63 14.82
C PRO A 90 8.76 -8.19 15.25
N ALA A 91 9.20 -8.00 16.50
CA ALA A 91 9.45 -6.69 17.05
C ALA A 91 10.32 -5.88 16.06
N VAL A 92 9.80 -4.74 15.63
CA VAL A 92 10.44 -3.93 14.57
C VAL A 92 11.73 -3.31 15.09
N HIS A 93 12.85 -4.00 14.87
CA HIS A 93 14.15 -3.60 15.40
C HIS A 93 14.80 -2.50 14.54
N VAL A 94 14.71 -1.25 15.01
CA VAL A 94 15.41 -0.10 14.41
C VAL A 94 16.46 0.46 15.36
N GLU A 95 17.69 0.62 14.86
CA GLU A 95 18.78 1.23 15.61
C GLU A 95 18.63 2.75 15.67
N ILE A 96 18.32 3.28 16.86
CA ILE A 96 18.19 4.73 17.12
C ILE A 96 19.47 5.49 16.75
N ALA A 97 20.64 4.85 16.91
CA ALA A 97 21.92 5.45 16.54
C ALA A 97 22.00 5.76 15.03
N VAL A 98 21.50 4.85 14.19
CA VAL A 98 21.48 5.01 12.73
C VAL A 98 20.51 6.13 12.31
N LEU A 99 19.34 6.23 12.93
CA LEU A 99 18.41 7.34 12.69
C LEU A 99 18.99 8.69 13.14
N ARG A 100 19.73 8.73 14.26
CA ARG A 100 20.44 9.95 14.71
C ARG A 100 21.58 10.33 13.77
N GLU A 101 22.29 9.37 13.21
CA GLU A 101 23.31 9.60 12.18
C GLU A 101 22.67 10.20 10.92
N ALA A 102 21.55 9.64 10.47
CA ALA A 102 20.80 10.14 9.33
C ALA A 102 20.35 11.60 9.53
N LEU A 103 19.82 11.96 10.71
CA LEU A 103 19.45 13.34 11.02
C LEU A 103 20.64 14.30 10.98
N ARG A 104 21.83 13.87 11.40
CA ARG A 104 23.05 14.68 11.29
C ARG A 104 23.49 14.85 9.84
N ALA A 105 23.27 13.85 9.00
CA ALA A 105 23.57 13.92 7.57
C ALA A 105 22.60 14.86 6.81
N THR A 106 21.31 14.89 7.18
CA THR A 106 20.30 15.73 6.50
C THR A 106 20.26 17.18 6.98
N ALA A 107 20.57 17.45 8.26
CA ALA A 107 20.43 18.79 8.86
C ALA A 107 21.22 19.90 8.13
N PRO A 108 22.48 19.71 7.67
CA PRO A 108 23.18 20.74 6.89
C PRO A 108 22.48 21.06 5.57
N ARG A 109 21.98 20.02 4.87
CA ARG A 109 21.32 20.16 3.56
C ARG A 109 20.02 20.96 3.66
N ARG A 110 19.27 20.78 4.75
CA ARG A 110 18.06 21.57 5.06
C ARG A 110 18.34 23.08 5.22
N HIS A 111 19.55 23.43 5.62
CA HIS A 111 19.99 24.83 5.76
C HIS A 111 20.82 25.32 4.57
N GLY A 112 20.74 24.64 3.42
CA GLY A 112 21.46 25.00 2.20
C GLY A 112 22.98 24.83 2.30
N LYS A 113 23.46 24.04 3.27
CA LYS A 113 24.89 23.72 3.45
C LYS A 113 25.17 22.32 2.91
N LEU A 114 26.35 22.15 2.33
CA LEU A 114 26.86 20.83 1.97
C LEU A 114 27.11 20.05 3.27
N SER A 115 26.54 18.84 3.39
CA SER A 115 26.92 17.90 4.43
C SER A 115 28.22 17.21 4.03
N GLU A 116 29.12 16.97 4.99
CA GLU A 116 30.36 16.21 4.74
C GLU A 116 30.07 14.73 4.43
N LYS A 117 28.90 14.22 4.84
CA LYS A 117 28.47 12.84 4.61
C LYS A 117 27.07 12.82 3.97
N PRO A 118 26.87 12.10 2.85
CA PRO A 118 25.55 11.88 2.27
C PRO A 118 24.71 10.90 3.10
N LEU A 119 23.44 10.75 2.75
CA LEU A 119 22.63 9.64 3.23
C LEU A 119 23.20 8.33 2.65
N GLU A 120 23.45 7.35 3.50
CA GLU A 120 23.86 6.00 3.11
C GLU A 120 22.64 5.07 3.07
N VAL A 121 22.76 3.95 2.34
CA VAL A 121 21.70 2.92 2.21
C VAL A 121 21.18 2.46 3.58
N LYS A 122 22.05 2.29 4.58
CA LYS A 122 21.68 1.92 5.96
C LYS A 122 20.65 2.87 6.60
N HIS A 123 20.65 4.15 6.21
CA HIS A 123 19.70 5.14 6.72
C HIS A 123 18.33 4.95 6.09
N ILE A 124 18.28 4.66 4.79
CA ILE A 124 17.05 4.35 4.05
C ILE A 124 16.46 3.05 4.58
N ASP A 125 17.28 2.00 4.73
CA ASP A 125 16.84 0.71 5.25
C ASP A 125 16.27 0.85 6.67
N SER A 126 16.88 1.70 7.51
CA SER A 126 16.39 1.95 8.86
C SER A 126 15.06 2.72 8.88
N LEU A 127 14.84 3.62 7.92
CA LEU A 127 13.56 4.31 7.76
C LEU A 127 12.49 3.36 7.19
N ALA A 128 12.84 2.53 6.21
CA ALA A 128 11.94 1.52 5.64
C ALA A 128 11.53 0.48 6.69
N LYS A 129 12.47 0.05 7.55
CA LYS A 129 12.15 -0.79 8.71
C LYS A 129 11.21 -0.10 9.69
N LEU A 130 11.31 1.22 9.86
CA LEU A 130 10.38 1.94 10.73
C LEU A 130 8.93 1.83 10.22
N ASP A 131 8.73 1.87 8.90
CA ASP A 131 7.42 1.80 8.24
C ASP A 131 6.66 0.50 8.54
N THR A 132 7.36 -0.59 8.85
CA THR A 132 6.73 -1.86 9.24
C THR A 132 6.12 -1.82 10.64
N HIS A 133 6.18 -0.70 11.36
CA HIS A 133 5.59 -0.57 12.69
C HIS A 133 4.06 -0.56 12.63
N PRO A 134 3.33 -1.31 13.48
CA PRO A 134 1.85 -1.40 13.42
C PRO A 134 1.11 -0.05 13.45
N ALA A 135 1.57 0.91 14.25
CA ALA A 135 0.97 2.26 14.27
C ALA A 135 1.18 3.06 12.97
N LEU A 136 2.21 2.73 12.17
CA LEU A 136 2.43 3.29 10.83
C LEU A 136 1.71 2.48 9.76
N ASN A 137 1.57 1.16 9.96
CA ASN A 137 0.75 0.29 9.14
C ASN A 137 -0.74 0.65 9.22
N SER A 138 -1.22 1.21 10.34
CA SER A 138 -2.57 1.79 10.44
C SER A 138 -2.79 2.90 9.41
N LEU A 139 -1.77 3.75 9.16
CA LEU A 139 -1.86 4.76 8.11
C LEU A 139 -1.78 4.12 6.73
N HIS A 140 -0.93 3.11 6.51
CA HIS A 140 -0.90 2.38 5.25
C HIS A 140 -2.27 1.72 4.94
N GLY A 141 -2.92 1.16 5.96
CA GLY A 141 -4.29 0.67 5.90
C GLY A 141 -5.28 1.76 5.52
N GLU A 142 -5.28 2.90 6.22
CA GLU A 142 -6.15 4.05 5.89
C GLU A 142 -5.88 4.61 4.48
N TYR A 143 -4.61 4.67 4.04
CA TYR A 143 -4.25 5.06 2.68
C TYR A 143 -4.71 4.02 1.66
N GLY A 144 -4.63 2.74 1.98
CA GLY A 144 -5.17 1.64 1.19
C GLY A 144 -6.69 1.77 1.04
N GLU A 145 -7.41 1.95 2.13
CA GLU A 145 -8.86 2.19 2.14
C GLU A 145 -9.25 3.44 1.34
N LEU A 146 -8.51 4.53 1.50
CA LEU A 146 -8.72 5.76 0.73
C LEU A 146 -8.40 5.57 -0.76
N SER A 147 -7.39 4.77 -1.09
CA SER A 147 -7.04 4.43 -2.46
C SER A 147 -8.15 3.59 -3.11
N VAL A 148 -8.64 2.56 -2.41
CA VAL A 148 -9.79 1.74 -2.82
C VAL A 148 -11.02 2.62 -3.02
N ALA A 149 -11.35 3.48 -2.05
CA ALA A 149 -12.50 4.40 -2.16
C ALA A 149 -12.37 5.35 -3.37
N LYS A 150 -11.17 5.84 -3.67
CA LYS A 150 -10.92 6.66 -4.87
C LYS A 150 -11.12 5.87 -6.15
N GLU A 151 -10.63 4.63 -6.22
CA GLU A 151 -10.83 3.77 -7.38
C GLU A 151 -12.30 3.40 -7.57
N GLN A 152 -13.05 3.15 -6.49
CA GLN A 152 -14.50 2.92 -6.57
C GLN A 152 -15.23 4.15 -7.13
N VAL A 153 -14.90 5.36 -6.66
CA VAL A 153 -15.49 6.61 -7.21
C VAL A 153 -15.11 6.79 -8.68
N ARG A 154 -13.86 6.51 -9.06
CA ARG A 154 -13.42 6.55 -10.47
C ARG A 154 -14.16 5.52 -11.32
N ASP A 155 -14.34 4.30 -10.81
CA ASP A 155 -15.06 3.25 -11.50
C ASP A 155 -16.52 3.65 -11.74
N LEU A 156 -17.22 4.13 -10.71
CA LEU A 156 -18.59 4.64 -10.85
C LEU A 156 -18.70 5.72 -11.93
N TRP A 157 -17.75 6.66 -11.97
CA TRP A 157 -17.73 7.69 -13.01
C TRP A 157 -17.48 7.10 -14.40
N ARG A 158 -16.54 6.16 -14.55
CA ARG A 158 -16.25 5.46 -15.82
C ARG A 158 -17.45 4.66 -16.30
N ARG A 159 -18.14 3.96 -15.41
CA ARG A 159 -19.38 3.22 -15.72
C ARG A 159 -20.45 4.17 -16.23
N HIS A 160 -20.70 5.25 -15.50
CA HIS A 160 -21.69 6.25 -15.91
C HIS A 160 -21.37 6.87 -17.27
N GLN A 161 -20.09 7.18 -17.52
CA GLN A 161 -19.65 7.67 -18.83
C GLN A 161 -19.90 6.64 -19.94
N ALA A 162 -19.59 5.37 -19.70
CA ALA A 162 -19.77 4.29 -20.66
C ALA A 162 -21.26 4.00 -20.93
N GLU A 163 -22.12 4.03 -19.90
CA GLU A 163 -23.58 3.90 -20.02
C GLU A 163 -24.17 5.03 -20.88
N ASN A 164 -23.77 6.28 -20.60
CA ASN A 164 -24.21 7.42 -21.38
C ASN A 164 -23.78 7.31 -22.85
N TYR A 165 -22.54 6.88 -23.10
CA TYR A 165 -22.04 6.69 -24.44
C TYR A 165 -22.75 5.53 -25.16
N LEU A 166 -22.98 4.41 -24.46
CA LEU A 166 -23.74 3.28 -24.98
C LEU A 166 -25.15 3.69 -25.41
N GLY A 167 -25.81 4.56 -24.64
CA GLY A 167 -27.12 5.12 -24.99
C GLY A 167 -27.14 5.99 -26.25
N MET A 168 -25.97 6.44 -26.74
CA MET A 168 -25.84 7.17 -28.02
C MET A 168 -25.57 6.24 -29.21
N LEU A 169 -25.24 4.97 -28.97
CA LEU A 169 -24.97 3.99 -30.03
C LEU A 169 -26.26 3.31 -30.46
N SER A 170 -26.38 3.03 -31.76
CA SER A 170 -27.43 2.17 -32.27
C SER A 170 -27.05 0.70 -32.12
N GLU A 171 -28.03 -0.20 -32.07
CA GLU A 171 -27.78 -1.65 -32.03
C GLU A 171 -26.92 -2.13 -33.20
N ALA A 172 -27.11 -1.56 -34.40
CA ALA A 172 -26.28 -1.86 -35.56
C ALA A 172 -24.81 -1.44 -35.36
N GLU A 173 -24.57 -0.30 -34.71
CA GLU A 173 -23.21 0.14 -34.39
C GLU A 173 -22.57 -0.72 -33.30
N ILE A 174 -23.34 -1.10 -32.27
CA ILE A 174 -22.89 -2.04 -31.23
C ILE A 174 -22.46 -3.36 -31.88
N GLY A 175 -23.30 -3.95 -32.74
CA GLY A 175 -22.98 -5.19 -33.44
C GLY A 175 -21.73 -5.09 -34.31
N ARG A 176 -21.53 -3.96 -35.01
CA ARG A 176 -20.29 -3.71 -35.76
C ARG A 176 -19.05 -3.70 -34.87
N ARG A 177 -19.14 -3.08 -33.69
CA ARG A 177 -18.00 -3.01 -32.75
C ARG A 177 -17.69 -4.34 -32.09
N VAL A 178 -18.70 -5.15 -31.78
CA VAL A 178 -18.51 -6.51 -31.25
C VAL A 178 -17.73 -7.36 -32.25
N LEU A 179 -18.10 -7.32 -33.53
CA LEU A 179 -17.36 -8.01 -34.59
C LEU A 179 -15.94 -7.49 -34.72
N ALA A 180 -15.75 -6.17 -34.73
CA ALA A 180 -14.44 -5.55 -34.82
C ALA A 180 -13.54 -5.83 -33.59
N ALA A 181 -14.12 -6.09 -32.41
CA ALA A 181 -13.35 -6.47 -31.23
C ALA A 181 -12.62 -7.81 -31.44
N GLN A 182 -13.23 -8.75 -32.17
CA GLN A 182 -12.60 -10.04 -32.47
C GLN A 182 -11.38 -9.90 -33.38
N ASP A 183 -11.36 -8.87 -34.23
CA ASP A 183 -10.23 -8.57 -35.11
C ASP A 183 -9.02 -8.02 -34.35
N LEU A 184 -9.17 -7.63 -33.08
CA LEU A 184 -8.09 -7.19 -32.22
C LEU A 184 -7.34 -8.35 -31.55
N LEU A 185 -7.91 -9.55 -31.56
CA LEU A 185 -7.23 -10.74 -31.09
C LEU A 185 -6.12 -11.16 -32.06
N PRO A 186 -5.04 -11.82 -31.58
CA PRO A 186 -3.96 -12.29 -32.44
C PRO A 186 -4.47 -13.07 -33.65
N PHE A 187 -3.89 -12.86 -34.84
CA PHE A 187 -4.37 -13.55 -36.05
C PHE A 187 -4.10 -15.06 -36.01
N ASP A 188 -2.96 -15.48 -35.47
CA ASP A 188 -2.59 -16.91 -35.39
C ASP A 188 -3.44 -17.63 -34.34
N PRO A 189 -4.10 -18.75 -34.69
CA PRO A 189 -4.86 -19.56 -33.74
C PRO A 189 -4.07 -20.04 -32.52
N LYS A 190 -2.75 -20.28 -32.66
CA LYS A 190 -1.89 -20.68 -31.54
C LYS A 190 -1.69 -19.54 -30.55
N ASP A 191 -1.55 -18.32 -31.05
CA ASP A 191 -1.41 -17.13 -30.22
C ASP A 191 -2.74 -16.80 -29.52
N ARG A 192 -3.89 -17.07 -30.17
CA ARG A 192 -5.21 -16.95 -29.53
C ARG A 192 -5.39 -17.90 -28.35
N LEU A 193 -4.93 -19.14 -28.47
CA LEU A 193 -5.04 -20.16 -27.42
C LEU A 193 -4.32 -19.78 -26.12
N ILE A 194 -3.27 -18.96 -26.20
CA ILE A 194 -2.49 -18.50 -25.05
C ILE A 194 -2.79 -17.03 -24.69
N SER A 195 -3.65 -16.36 -25.45
CA SER A 195 -4.08 -14.99 -25.16
C SER A 195 -5.13 -14.97 -24.06
N LEU A 196 -5.24 -13.84 -23.36
CA LEU A 196 -6.27 -13.62 -22.34
C LEU A 196 -7.69 -13.56 -22.91
N GLY A 197 -7.81 -13.46 -24.25
CA GLY A 197 -9.08 -13.40 -24.96
C GLY A 197 -9.84 -12.10 -24.70
N LEU A 198 -11.07 -12.06 -25.22
CA LEU A 198 -12.04 -11.04 -24.85
C LEU A 198 -12.82 -11.54 -23.63
N GLN A 199 -13.22 -10.60 -22.77
CA GLN A 199 -14.17 -10.88 -21.69
C GLN A 199 -15.47 -10.10 -21.89
N GLU A 200 -16.51 -10.55 -21.20
CA GLU A 200 -17.78 -9.85 -21.15
C GLU A 200 -17.61 -8.52 -20.41
N CYS A 201 -18.08 -7.43 -21.03
CA CYS A 201 -18.09 -6.12 -20.42
C CYS A 201 -19.30 -5.99 -19.47
N PRO A 202 -19.13 -5.59 -18.20
CA PRO A 202 -20.22 -5.50 -17.22
C PRO A 202 -21.17 -4.31 -17.45
N ILE A 203 -21.01 -3.55 -18.54
CA ILE A 203 -21.82 -2.36 -18.85
C ILE A 203 -22.69 -2.57 -20.08
N CYS A 204 -22.17 -3.24 -21.11
CA CYS A 204 -22.91 -3.50 -22.35
C CYS A 204 -23.21 -4.99 -22.58
N ASP A 205 -22.77 -5.85 -21.67
CA ASP A 205 -22.96 -7.30 -21.69
C ASP A 205 -22.50 -7.95 -23.01
N GLN A 206 -21.48 -7.37 -23.64
CA GLN A 206 -20.87 -7.91 -24.86
C GLN A 206 -19.47 -8.42 -24.57
N GLU A 207 -19.10 -9.55 -25.18
CA GLU A 207 -17.75 -10.11 -25.19
C GLU A 207 -16.82 -9.23 -26.04
N SER A 208 -16.34 -8.14 -25.43
CA SER A 208 -15.66 -7.03 -26.11
C SER A 208 -14.69 -6.27 -25.21
N LEU A 209 -14.52 -6.73 -23.96
CA LEU A 209 -13.51 -6.22 -23.05
C LEU A 209 -12.16 -6.82 -23.44
N LEU A 210 -11.26 -5.97 -23.93
CA LEU A 210 -9.88 -6.33 -24.22
C LEU A 210 -9.13 -6.42 -22.90
N VAL A 211 -8.63 -7.61 -22.57
CA VAL A 211 -7.94 -7.87 -21.32
C VAL A 211 -6.44 -7.65 -21.50
N GLU A 212 -5.87 -6.83 -20.63
CA GLU A 212 -4.44 -6.52 -20.58
C GLU A 212 -3.75 -7.25 -19.42
N HIS A 213 -4.46 -7.36 -18.29
CA HIS A 213 -3.98 -7.98 -17.05
C HIS A 213 -5.07 -8.85 -16.43
N LEU A 214 -4.71 -9.89 -15.68
CA LEU A 214 -5.65 -10.70 -14.89
C LEU A 214 -5.55 -10.34 -13.41
N ASP A 215 -6.56 -10.74 -12.63
CA ASP A 215 -6.53 -10.65 -11.17
C ASP A 215 -5.38 -11.47 -10.57
N ASP A 216 -4.86 -10.98 -9.45
CA ASP A 216 -3.78 -11.63 -8.72
C ASP A 216 -4.25 -12.87 -7.93
N PHE A 217 -5.55 -13.12 -7.84
CA PHE A 217 -6.15 -14.23 -7.10
C PHE A 217 -6.36 -15.50 -7.95
N GLY A 218 -6.03 -15.45 -9.25
CA GLY A 218 -6.16 -16.58 -10.16
C GLY A 218 -7.61 -16.94 -10.54
N ILE A 219 -8.55 -16.03 -10.36
CA ILE A 219 -9.97 -16.23 -10.70
C ILE A 219 -10.21 -16.08 -12.21
N GLY A 220 -9.34 -15.35 -12.91
CA GLY A 220 -9.41 -15.10 -14.35
C GLY A 220 -10.22 -13.87 -14.72
N ILE A 221 -10.43 -12.91 -13.83
CA ILE A 221 -11.08 -11.62 -14.11
C ILE A 221 -10.03 -10.66 -14.69
N GLY A 222 -10.32 -10.00 -15.81
CA GLY A 222 -9.32 -9.23 -16.56
C GLY A 222 -9.41 -7.69 -16.50
N ALA A 223 -8.37 -6.96 -16.12
CA ALA A 223 -8.34 -5.50 -16.30
C ALA A 223 -8.21 -5.13 -17.78
N GLY A 224 -8.81 -4.01 -18.19
CA GLY A 224 -8.70 -3.50 -19.55
C GLY A 224 -9.88 -2.66 -20.03
N THR A 225 -10.05 -2.54 -21.35
CA THR A 225 -10.98 -1.58 -21.96
C THR A 225 -11.99 -2.26 -22.88
N CYS A 226 -13.26 -1.85 -22.77
CA CYS A 226 -14.33 -2.34 -23.62
C CYS A 226 -14.30 -1.61 -24.96
N PHE A 227 -14.17 -2.37 -26.05
CA PHE A 227 -14.13 -1.80 -27.39
C PHE A 227 -15.49 -1.25 -27.85
N VAL A 228 -16.60 -1.71 -27.25
CA VAL A 228 -17.95 -1.25 -27.58
C VAL A 228 -18.28 0.08 -26.88
N CYS A 229 -18.33 0.06 -25.54
CA CYS A 229 -18.80 1.19 -24.74
C CYS A 229 -17.68 2.07 -24.15
N GLY A 230 -16.40 1.69 -24.33
CA GLY A 230 -15.26 2.44 -23.82
C GLY A 230 -15.05 2.36 -22.31
N TYR A 231 -15.82 1.52 -21.61
CA TYR A 231 -15.61 1.28 -20.17
C TYR A 231 -14.20 0.73 -19.92
N TYR A 232 -13.47 1.37 -19.01
CA TYR A 232 -12.17 0.90 -18.55
C TYR A 232 -12.30 0.31 -17.15
N ARG A 233 -11.98 -0.98 -17.03
CA ARG A 233 -11.91 -1.73 -15.77
C ARG A 233 -10.47 -1.76 -15.29
N SER A 234 -10.20 -1.10 -14.16
CA SER A 234 -8.85 -1.07 -13.56
C SER A 234 -8.52 -2.38 -12.83
N GLU A 235 -7.23 -2.61 -12.59
CA GLU A 235 -6.71 -3.73 -11.79
C GLU A 235 -7.34 -3.75 -10.39
N ALA A 236 -7.43 -2.60 -9.70
CA ALA A 236 -8.05 -2.51 -8.39
C ALA A 236 -9.52 -3.00 -8.37
N VAL A 237 -10.29 -2.72 -9.43
CA VAL A 237 -11.68 -3.20 -9.57
C VAL A 237 -11.73 -4.69 -9.84
N VAL A 238 -10.74 -5.21 -10.57
CA VAL A 238 -10.58 -6.64 -10.87
C VAL A 238 -10.23 -7.43 -9.61
N ASP A 239 -9.26 -6.95 -8.84
CA ASP A 239 -8.86 -7.57 -7.57
C ASP A 239 -9.99 -7.53 -6.54
N GLU A 240 -10.73 -6.43 -6.44
CA GLU A 240 -11.92 -6.36 -5.59
C GLU A 240 -13.00 -7.37 -6.02
N ALA A 241 -13.27 -7.49 -7.33
CA ALA A 241 -14.24 -8.45 -7.85
C ALA A 241 -13.80 -9.91 -7.60
N ALA A 242 -12.51 -10.20 -7.77
CA ALA A 242 -11.93 -11.52 -7.49
C ALA A 242 -11.98 -11.85 -6.00
N TRP A 243 -11.66 -10.89 -5.13
CA TRP A 243 -11.80 -11.00 -3.68
C TRP A 243 -13.26 -11.28 -3.29
N GLN A 244 -14.22 -10.54 -3.83
CA GLN A 244 -15.64 -10.78 -3.56
C GLN A 244 -16.08 -12.18 -4.02
N PHE A 245 -15.61 -12.62 -5.19
CA PHE A 245 -15.93 -13.97 -5.70
C PHE A 245 -15.36 -15.07 -4.81
N THR A 246 -14.10 -14.97 -4.37
CA THR A 246 -13.49 -15.94 -3.45
C THR A 246 -14.22 -15.97 -2.10
N TRP A 247 -14.55 -14.80 -1.56
CA TRP A 247 -15.24 -14.68 -0.28
C TRP A 247 -16.65 -15.30 -0.35
N LEU A 248 -17.44 -14.95 -1.38
CA LEU A 248 -18.80 -15.50 -1.56
C LEU A 248 -18.83 -17.01 -1.79
N ASN A 249 -17.81 -17.57 -2.43
CA ASN A 249 -17.75 -19.02 -2.67
C ASN A 249 -17.24 -19.81 -1.47
N ARG A 250 -16.42 -19.22 -0.59
CA ARG A 250 -15.92 -19.87 0.63
C ARG A 250 -17.05 -20.17 1.63
N TRP A 251 -17.98 -19.24 1.82
CA TRP A 251 -19.07 -19.36 2.80
C TRP A 251 -20.36 -19.98 2.25
N LYS A 252 -20.40 -20.38 0.97
CA LYS A 252 -21.55 -21.11 0.40
C LYS A 252 -21.59 -22.59 0.79
N TYR A 253 -20.53 -23.11 1.40
CA TYR A 253 -20.38 -24.53 1.75
C TYR A 253 -20.13 -24.79 3.25
N GLU A 254 -20.34 -23.77 4.10
CA GLU A 254 -20.43 -23.91 5.56
C GLU A 254 -21.88 -23.72 6.01
#